data_AF-A0A969YM62-F1
#
_entry.id   AF-A0A969YM62-F1
#
_cell.length_a   1.000
_cell.length_b   1.000
_cell.length_c   1.000
_cell.angle_alpha   90.00
_cell.angle_beta   90.00
_cell.angle_gamma   90.00
#
_symmetry.space_group_name_H-M   'P 1'
#
loop_
_entity.id
_entity.type
_entity.pdbx_description
1 polymer ?
#
loop_
_entity_poly.entity_id
_entity_poly.type
_entity_poly.pdbx_seq_one_letter_code
_entity_poly.pdbx_strand_id
1 'polypeptide(L)'
;MFTPLAPEQIAEVCALYRETIDDMHARGLYQWTWGRYPREEILAEDSALGRLWGLWEDGRLAAVFAVCVGQGEEYEGIPWHFGVRPACLHRVAIRPACGGRGIAREIVAFAKAEGLKLGCDCFRVDTYGQNARALRLFAATTLREAGTFTLPRFNDVFHCFESPLTEDCPLLPVRMHPAYRHGEDTPWGGDALRRLYGKPIPDDRTGEALEISCIPGLESTDDMGEPLPALIARSGAALTGEGHQSPFPLLLKLLAARTSLSVQVHPDDAYALAHEHKLGKTEAWVILAAEAGATLCYGLRDGVTPDALAQALTTGQDVAPMIATLPVTPGDVLYMPSGMVHAIGGGITLYEIQQSSDVTYRLWDYNRVNDRGEKRPLHIRQSLDVINPALKGLRTRLPAADDSGEHTVLDVPAFRLSCLCVAGGQALGENRSSFRLFTALDALTLRWQDGQLELAAGESALIPARAPALTAEGAGRALIASAR
;
A
#
# COMPACT_ATOMS: atom_id res chain seq x y z
N MET A 1 -36.20 19.00 12.02
CA MET A 1 -34.88 19.54 11.61
C MET A 1 -33.93 19.39 12.77
N PHE A 2 -32.66 19.07 12.54
CA PHE A 2 -31.66 19.00 13.59
C PHE A 2 -31.24 20.42 14.02
N THR A 3 -31.17 20.66 15.32
CA THR A 3 -30.80 21.97 15.91
C THR A 3 -29.67 21.79 16.92
N PRO A 4 -28.77 22.77 17.08
CA PRO A 4 -27.77 22.72 18.14
C PRO A 4 -28.47 22.68 19.50
N LEU A 5 -27.90 21.94 20.44
CA LEU A 5 -28.40 21.82 21.81
C LEU A 5 -27.59 22.70 22.74
N ALA A 6 -28.27 23.63 23.41
CA ALA A 6 -27.67 24.58 24.34
C ALA A 6 -27.50 23.98 25.75
N PRO A 7 -26.61 24.54 26.61
CA PRO A 7 -26.34 24.00 27.93
C PRO A 7 -27.58 23.86 28.81
N GLU A 8 -28.58 24.72 28.62
CA GLU A 8 -29.85 24.69 29.35
C GLU A 8 -30.68 23.43 29.04
N GLN A 9 -30.42 22.78 27.90
CA GLN A 9 -31.16 21.60 27.43
C GLN A 9 -30.51 20.27 27.84
N ILE A 10 -29.39 20.31 28.58
CA ILE A 10 -28.64 19.12 28.98
C ILE A 10 -29.48 18.17 29.84
N ALA A 11 -30.41 18.70 30.63
CA ALA A 11 -31.32 17.87 31.43
C ALA A 11 -32.19 16.95 30.55
N GLU A 12 -32.76 17.47 29.45
CA GLU A 12 -33.54 16.64 28.51
C GLU A 12 -32.66 15.64 27.76
N VAL A 13 -31.44 16.05 27.41
CA VAL A 13 -30.45 15.16 26.77
C VAL A 13 -30.11 13.99 27.69
N CYS A 14 -29.80 14.24 28.96
CA CYS A 14 -29.50 13.21 29.95
C CYS A 14 -30.69 12.25 30.13
N ALA A 15 -31.92 12.76 30.14
CA ALA A 15 -33.12 11.93 30.22
C ALA A 15 -33.25 10.98 29.01
N LEU A 16 -32.99 11.48 27.79
CA LEU A 16 -32.99 10.65 26.58
C LEU A 16 -31.92 9.56 26.63
N TYR A 17 -30.69 9.86 27.06
CA TYR A 17 -29.65 8.84 27.17
C TYR A 17 -30.01 7.75 28.17
N ARG A 18 -30.55 8.11 29.34
CA ARG A 18 -30.99 7.10 30.33
C ARG A 18 -32.03 6.15 29.73
N GLU A 19 -33.04 6.70 29.07
CA GLU A 19 -34.07 5.91 28.38
C GLU A 19 -33.50 5.02 27.26
N THR A 20 -32.58 5.55 26.43
CA THR A 20 -31.93 4.76 25.39
C THR A 20 -31.06 3.65 26.00
N ILE A 21 -30.34 3.92 27.09
CA ILE A 21 -29.50 2.92 27.79
C ILE A 21 -30.37 1.81 28.38
N ASP A 22 -31.49 2.13 29.01
CA ASP A 22 -32.42 1.15 29.57
C ASP A 22 -32.97 0.21 28.47
N ASP A 23 -33.38 0.76 27.31
CA ASP A 23 -33.82 -0.02 26.14
C ASP A 23 -32.68 -0.86 25.53
N MET A 24 -31.44 -0.35 25.54
CA MET A 24 -30.28 -1.12 25.12
C MET A 24 -30.02 -2.32 26.03
N HIS A 25 -30.00 -2.12 27.35
CA HIS A 25 -29.81 -3.19 28.32
C HIS A 25 -30.93 -4.24 28.26
N ALA A 26 -32.18 -3.80 28.09
CA ALA A 26 -33.32 -4.71 27.90
C ALA A 26 -33.17 -5.63 26.68
N ARG A 27 -32.38 -5.23 25.68
CA ARG A 27 -32.06 -6.03 24.48
C ARG A 27 -30.72 -6.75 24.57
N GLY A 28 -30.05 -6.72 25.73
CA GLY A 28 -28.75 -7.33 25.95
C GLY A 28 -27.57 -6.57 25.34
N LEU A 29 -27.74 -5.29 24.96
CA LEU A 29 -26.67 -4.45 24.43
C LEU A 29 -26.07 -3.58 25.53
N TYR A 30 -24.88 -3.92 26.01
CA TYR A 30 -24.23 -3.24 27.14
C TYR A 30 -23.16 -2.22 26.72
N GLN A 31 -23.29 -1.65 25.52
CA GLN A 31 -22.32 -0.71 24.97
C GLN A 31 -22.15 0.54 25.85
N TRP A 32 -23.19 0.94 26.59
CA TRP A 32 -23.20 2.14 27.44
C TRP A 32 -23.66 1.82 28.85
N THR A 33 -23.17 2.59 29.81
CA THR A 33 -23.61 2.56 31.21
C THR A 33 -23.62 3.99 31.70
N TRP A 34 -24.80 4.48 32.10
CA TRP A 34 -24.94 5.85 32.57
C TRP A 34 -24.00 6.11 33.75
N GLY A 35 -23.31 7.26 33.75
CA GLY A 35 -22.30 7.59 34.76
C GLY A 35 -20.91 6.99 34.49
N ARG A 36 -20.76 6.09 33.52
CA ARG A 36 -19.45 5.65 32.98
C ARG A 36 -19.22 6.22 31.58
N TYR A 37 -20.12 5.92 30.65
CA TYR A 37 -20.17 6.52 29.31
C TYR A 37 -21.55 6.28 28.68
N PRO A 38 -22.22 7.33 28.17
CA PRO A 38 -21.91 8.75 28.36
C PRO A 38 -22.15 9.22 29.81
N ARG A 39 -21.67 10.43 30.13
CA ARG A 39 -21.87 11.11 31.41
C ARG A 39 -22.37 12.54 31.16
N GLU A 40 -22.97 13.17 32.17
CA GLU A 40 -23.48 14.54 32.02
C GLU A 40 -22.37 15.53 31.63
N GLU A 41 -21.15 15.36 32.18
CA GLU A 41 -20.04 16.29 31.94
C GLU A 41 -19.61 16.31 30.47
N ILE A 42 -19.51 15.14 29.82
CA ILE A 42 -19.11 15.06 28.40
C ILE A 42 -20.20 15.62 27.48
N LEU A 43 -21.48 15.47 27.86
CA LEU A 43 -22.60 16.01 27.10
C LEU A 43 -22.69 17.53 27.25
N ALA A 44 -22.45 18.05 28.46
CA ALA A 44 -22.37 19.47 28.73
C ALA A 44 -21.18 20.12 27.99
N GLU A 45 -20.02 19.44 27.95
CA GLU A 45 -18.86 19.86 27.17
C GLU A 45 -19.18 19.91 25.67
N ASP A 46 -19.83 18.88 25.11
CA ASP A 46 -20.26 18.87 23.71
C ASP A 46 -21.18 20.04 23.37
N SER A 47 -22.11 20.35 24.27
CA SER A 47 -23.03 21.47 24.10
C SER A 47 -22.30 22.81 24.17
N ALA A 48 -21.41 22.98 25.15
CA ALA A 48 -20.61 24.20 25.30
C ALA A 48 -19.69 24.46 24.09
N LEU A 49 -19.16 23.39 23.49
CA LEU A 49 -18.36 23.46 22.26
C LEU A 49 -19.20 23.57 20.98
N GLY A 50 -20.54 23.62 21.07
CA GLY A 50 -21.43 23.74 19.93
C GLY A 50 -21.44 22.51 19.01
N ARG A 51 -21.02 21.34 19.51
CA ARG A 51 -20.93 20.09 18.74
C ARG A 51 -22.08 19.11 18.98
N LEU A 52 -23.01 19.43 19.89
CA LEU A 52 -24.16 18.61 20.24
C LEU A 52 -25.42 19.02 19.45
N TRP A 53 -26.09 18.05 18.84
CA TRP A 53 -27.24 18.27 17.96
C TRP A 53 -28.43 17.42 18.41
N GLY A 54 -29.64 17.97 18.27
CA GLY A 54 -30.89 17.33 18.68
C GLY A 54 -31.96 17.37 17.60
N LEU A 55 -32.83 16.36 17.59
CA LEU A 55 -34.08 16.36 16.82
C LEU A 55 -35.25 16.43 17.81
N TRP A 56 -36.11 17.43 17.65
CA TRP A 56 -37.32 17.60 18.44
C TRP A 56 -38.55 17.17 17.65
N GLU A 57 -39.42 16.38 18.28
CA GLU A 57 -40.73 15.98 17.76
C GLU A 57 -41.77 16.13 18.86
N ASP A 58 -42.88 16.82 18.57
CA ASP A 58 -43.99 17.05 19.51
C ASP A 58 -43.54 17.56 20.89
N GLY A 59 -42.55 18.47 20.91
CA GLY A 59 -42.00 19.06 22.12
C GLY A 59 -41.08 18.14 22.94
N ARG A 60 -40.69 16.98 22.39
CA ARG A 60 -39.77 16.02 23.04
C ARG A 60 -38.54 15.77 22.19
N LEU A 61 -37.41 15.55 22.84
CA LEU A 61 -36.18 15.19 22.17
C LEU A 61 -36.25 13.74 21.66
N ALA A 62 -36.29 13.58 20.34
CA ALA A 62 -36.40 12.30 19.63
C ALA A 62 -35.04 11.67 19.32
N ALA A 63 -34.00 12.49 19.10
CA ALA A 63 -32.63 12.02 18.91
C ALA A 63 -31.60 13.05 19.37
N VAL A 64 -30.41 12.58 19.75
CA VAL A 64 -29.24 13.39 20.08
C VAL A 64 -27.98 12.72 19.53
N PHE A 65 -27.01 13.53 19.08
CA PHE A 65 -25.71 13.07 18.62
C PHE A 65 -24.69 14.22 18.67
N ALA A 66 -23.40 13.88 18.56
CA ALA A 66 -22.33 14.85 18.49
C ALA A 66 -21.54 14.74 17.18
N VAL A 67 -21.16 15.88 16.59
CA VAL A 67 -20.28 15.97 15.42
C VAL A 67 -18.96 16.61 15.87
N CYS A 68 -17.93 15.80 16.05
CA CYS A 68 -16.62 16.26 16.54
C CYS A 68 -15.65 16.42 15.36
N VAL A 69 -14.77 17.43 15.41
CA VAL A 69 -13.69 17.57 14.42
C VAL A 69 -12.42 16.97 15.00
N GLY A 70 -11.74 16.13 14.23
CA GLY A 70 -10.59 15.36 14.69
C GLY A 70 -11.00 14.06 15.39
N GLN A 71 -10.00 13.28 15.80
CA GLN A 71 -10.18 11.99 16.47
C GLN A 71 -9.27 11.89 17.69
N GLY A 72 -9.64 11.04 18.65
CA GLY A 72 -8.82 10.77 19.84
C GLY A 72 -7.73 9.73 19.60
N GLU A 73 -6.89 9.51 20.62
CA GLU A 73 -5.77 8.55 20.60
C GLU A 73 -6.24 7.10 20.48
N GLU A 74 -7.49 6.78 20.83
CA GLU A 74 -8.01 5.42 20.72
C GLU A 74 -8.11 4.88 19.28
N TYR A 75 -8.02 5.77 18.28
CA TYR A 75 -8.02 5.43 16.85
C TYR A 75 -6.59 5.29 16.28
N GLU A 76 -5.55 5.37 17.11
CA GLU A 76 -4.18 5.11 16.70
C GLU A 76 -4.05 3.68 16.14
N GLY A 77 -3.41 3.55 14.98
CA GLY A 77 -3.25 2.27 14.29
C GLY A 77 -4.41 1.85 13.37
N ILE A 78 -5.53 2.59 13.33
CA ILE A 78 -6.56 2.33 12.31
C ILE A 78 -6.05 2.78 10.92
N PRO A 79 -6.05 1.90 9.89
CA PRO A 79 -5.53 2.21 8.56
C PRO A 79 -6.56 3.01 7.74
N TRP A 80 -6.80 4.25 8.18
CA TRP A 80 -7.63 5.22 7.47
C TRP A 80 -7.08 5.50 6.07
N HIS A 81 -7.95 5.56 5.07
CA HIS A 81 -7.56 5.91 3.70
C HIS A 81 -7.90 7.34 3.33
N PHE A 82 -8.88 7.97 3.99
CA PHE A 82 -9.40 9.28 3.58
C PHE A 82 -9.10 10.36 4.60
N GLY A 83 -8.62 11.49 4.06
CA GLY A 83 -8.66 12.79 4.71
C GLY A 83 -7.66 12.98 5.84
N VAL A 84 -7.30 14.23 6.10
CA VAL A 84 -6.48 14.61 7.25
C VAL A 84 -7.30 15.28 8.34
N ARG A 85 -8.54 15.70 8.05
CA ARG A 85 -9.40 16.44 8.98
C ARG A 85 -10.79 15.80 9.05
N PRO A 86 -10.99 14.77 9.88
CA PRO A 86 -12.24 14.04 9.94
C PRO A 86 -13.34 14.78 10.71
N ALA A 87 -14.57 14.65 10.21
CA ALA A 87 -15.80 14.83 10.97
C ALA A 87 -16.21 13.49 11.58
N CYS A 88 -16.12 13.38 12.90
CA CYS A 88 -16.42 12.17 13.67
C CYS A 88 -17.82 12.22 14.28
N LEU A 89 -18.64 11.22 13.95
CA LEU A 89 -19.97 11.07 14.54
C LEU A 89 -19.90 10.26 15.83
N HIS A 90 -20.27 10.86 16.95
CA HIS A 90 -20.29 10.20 18.25
C HIS A 90 -21.63 10.30 18.95
N ARG A 91 -21.81 9.41 19.94
CA ARG A 91 -22.89 9.48 20.93
C ARG A 91 -24.29 9.57 20.31
N VAL A 92 -24.54 8.74 19.29
CA VAL A 92 -25.86 8.70 18.62
C VAL A 92 -26.88 7.98 19.49
N ALA A 93 -27.79 8.73 20.11
CA ALA A 93 -28.94 8.19 20.83
C ALA A 93 -30.24 8.58 20.12
N ILE A 94 -31.10 7.58 19.87
CA ILE A 94 -32.43 7.77 19.30
C ILE A 94 -33.41 7.18 20.29
N ARG A 95 -34.47 7.95 20.59
CA ARG A 95 -35.55 7.52 21.47
C ARG A 95 -36.12 6.19 20.97
N PRO A 96 -36.28 5.15 21.82
CA PRO A 96 -36.74 3.83 21.38
C PRO A 96 -38.04 3.88 20.57
N ALA A 97 -39.01 4.70 21.02
CA ALA A 97 -40.29 4.91 20.33
C ALA A 97 -40.17 5.54 18.92
N CYS A 98 -39.04 6.18 18.61
CA CYS A 98 -38.75 6.76 17.30
C CYS A 98 -37.89 5.84 16.42
N GLY A 99 -37.57 4.63 16.88
CA GLY A 99 -36.80 3.64 16.14
C GLY A 99 -37.47 3.23 14.81
N GLY A 100 -36.67 2.82 13.82
CA GLY A 100 -37.18 2.34 12.53
C GLY A 100 -37.67 3.41 11.55
N ARG A 101 -37.68 4.69 11.95
CA ARG A 101 -38.22 5.82 11.14
C ARG A 101 -37.20 6.51 10.23
N GLY A 102 -36.04 5.89 9.96
CA GLY A 102 -34.99 6.48 9.11
C GLY A 102 -34.08 7.52 9.76
N ILE A 103 -34.40 8.00 10.97
CA ILE A 103 -33.66 9.05 11.72
C ILE A 103 -32.13 8.79 11.74
N ALA A 104 -31.68 7.57 11.97
CA ALA A 104 -30.25 7.27 12.04
C ALA A 104 -29.50 7.55 10.72
N ARG A 105 -30.16 7.33 9.57
CA ARG A 105 -29.60 7.65 8.25
C ARG A 105 -29.57 9.16 8.04
N GLU A 106 -30.60 9.87 8.49
CA GLU A 106 -30.63 11.33 8.45
C GLU A 106 -29.53 11.95 9.32
N ILE A 107 -29.25 11.37 10.49
CA ILE A 107 -28.13 11.78 11.35
C ILE A 107 -26.80 11.64 10.62
N VAL A 108 -26.53 10.51 9.96
CA VAL A 108 -25.28 10.32 9.18
C VAL A 108 -25.19 11.35 8.05
N ALA A 109 -26.26 11.56 7.29
CA ALA A 109 -26.28 12.56 6.22
C ALA A 109 -26.05 13.98 6.76
N PHE A 110 -26.68 14.32 7.89
CA PHE A 110 -26.47 15.60 8.55
C PHE A 110 -25.03 15.75 9.04
N ALA A 111 -24.45 14.75 9.69
CA ALA A 111 -23.08 14.80 10.20
C ALA A 111 -22.05 15.01 9.08
N LYS A 112 -22.25 14.39 7.91
CA LYS A 112 -21.42 14.65 6.72
C LYS A 112 -21.56 16.09 6.22
N ALA A 113 -22.79 16.59 6.12
CA ALA A 113 -23.05 17.96 5.69
C ALA A 113 -22.52 19.01 6.67
N GLU A 114 -22.60 18.74 7.97
CA GLU A 114 -22.05 19.60 9.01
C GLU A 114 -20.51 19.55 9.02
N GLY A 115 -19.91 18.38 8.82
CA GLY A 115 -18.48 18.21 8.62
C GLY A 115 -17.93 19.11 7.51
N LEU A 116 -18.62 19.17 6.36
CA LEU A 116 -18.27 20.07 5.26
C LEU A 116 -18.28 21.55 5.68
N LYS A 117 -19.27 22.00 6.44
CA LYS A 117 -19.33 23.39 6.96
C LYS A 117 -18.19 23.69 7.94
N LEU A 118 -17.75 22.67 8.68
CA LEU A 118 -16.63 22.75 9.62
C LEU A 118 -15.26 22.59 8.93
N GLY A 119 -15.23 22.49 7.60
CA GLY A 119 -14.01 22.35 6.80
C GLY A 119 -13.36 20.98 6.90
N CYS A 120 -14.12 19.93 7.22
CA CYS A 120 -13.63 18.55 7.22
C CYS A 120 -13.60 17.99 5.80
N ASP A 121 -12.63 17.11 5.52
CA ASP A 121 -12.44 16.48 4.22
C ASP A 121 -12.94 15.02 4.18
N CYS A 122 -13.05 14.38 5.33
CA CYS A 122 -13.58 13.03 5.48
C CYS A 122 -14.54 12.89 6.67
N PHE A 123 -15.30 11.80 6.66
CA PHE A 123 -16.24 11.39 7.70
C PHE A 123 -15.73 10.11 8.34
N ARG A 124 -15.76 10.03 9.68
CA ARG A 124 -15.41 8.82 10.43
C ARG A 124 -16.48 8.52 11.47
N VAL A 125 -16.71 7.23 11.73
CA VAL A 125 -17.64 6.78 12.76
C VAL A 125 -17.25 5.38 13.23
N ASP A 126 -17.45 5.10 14.51
CA ASP A 126 -17.29 3.77 15.06
C ASP A 126 -18.59 3.21 15.62
N THR A 127 -18.64 1.90 15.79
CA THR A 127 -19.71 1.24 16.55
C THR A 127 -19.23 -0.02 17.23
N TYR A 128 -19.88 -0.33 18.35
CA TYR A 128 -19.73 -1.57 19.10
C TYR A 128 -20.09 -2.79 18.24
N GLY A 129 -19.26 -3.84 18.28
CA GLY A 129 -19.35 -5.04 17.44
C GLY A 129 -20.64 -5.85 17.63
N GLN A 130 -21.28 -5.78 18.80
CA GLN A 130 -22.57 -6.45 19.00
C GLN A 130 -23.77 -5.63 18.47
N ASN A 131 -23.56 -4.39 18.04
CA ASN A 131 -24.63 -3.52 17.55
C ASN A 131 -24.90 -3.76 16.06
N ALA A 132 -25.51 -4.90 15.74
CA ALA A 132 -25.83 -5.31 14.37
C ALA A 132 -26.70 -4.31 13.58
N ARG A 133 -27.43 -3.41 14.26
CA ARG A 133 -28.20 -2.35 13.60
C ARG A 133 -27.28 -1.20 13.16
N ALA A 134 -26.37 -0.76 14.02
CA ALA A 134 -25.41 0.28 13.70
C ALA A 134 -24.39 -0.19 12.66
N LEU A 135 -23.89 -1.42 12.76
CA LEU A 135 -23.00 -2.02 11.75
C LEU A 135 -23.61 -1.99 10.34
N ARG A 136 -24.86 -2.45 10.20
CA ARG A 136 -25.59 -2.39 8.90
C ARG A 136 -25.83 -0.97 8.43
N LEU A 137 -26.11 -0.04 9.34
CA LEU A 137 -26.29 1.37 9.00
C LEU A 137 -24.99 1.95 8.43
N PHE A 138 -23.87 1.81 9.14
CA PHE A 138 -22.60 2.40 8.75
C PHE A 138 -22.02 1.74 7.50
N ALA A 139 -22.09 0.42 7.38
CA ALA A 139 -21.74 -0.27 6.14
C ALA A 139 -22.56 0.22 4.92
N ALA A 140 -23.83 0.60 5.11
CA ALA A 140 -24.69 1.09 4.02
C ALA A 140 -24.60 2.61 3.76
N THR A 141 -23.99 3.38 4.65
CA THR A 141 -23.93 4.85 4.57
C THR A 141 -22.52 5.40 4.51
N THR A 142 -21.51 4.53 4.57
CA THR A 142 -20.10 4.88 4.42
C THR A 142 -19.49 4.13 3.23
N LEU A 143 -18.27 4.51 2.83
CA LEU A 143 -17.60 3.94 1.68
C LEU A 143 -16.82 2.67 2.04
N ARG A 144 -16.26 2.62 3.26
CA ARG A 144 -15.36 1.55 3.69
C ARG A 144 -15.41 1.34 5.20
N GLU A 145 -15.24 0.10 5.64
CA GLU A 145 -14.80 -0.25 6.99
C GLU A 145 -13.28 -0.15 7.07
N ALA A 146 -12.77 0.76 7.88
CA ALA A 146 -11.35 1.10 7.94
C ALA A 146 -10.54 0.17 8.86
N GLY A 147 -11.20 -0.52 9.80
CA GLY A 147 -10.51 -1.39 10.75
C GLY A 147 -11.25 -1.51 12.06
N THR A 148 -10.57 -2.09 13.05
CA THR A 148 -11.16 -2.31 14.37
C THR A 148 -10.21 -1.98 15.50
N PHE A 149 -10.75 -1.64 16.67
CA PHE A 149 -9.98 -1.46 17.90
C PHE A 149 -10.74 -2.07 19.08
N THR A 150 -10.01 -2.39 20.15
CA THR A 150 -10.59 -2.89 21.40
C THR A 150 -10.45 -1.85 22.48
N LEU A 151 -11.55 -1.53 23.14
CA LEU A 151 -11.55 -0.70 24.33
C LEU A 151 -11.65 -1.61 25.56
N PRO A 152 -10.62 -1.66 26.45
CA PRO A 152 -10.63 -2.52 27.63
C PRO A 152 -11.87 -2.32 28.51
N ARG A 153 -12.46 -1.12 28.48
CA ARG A 153 -13.68 -0.80 29.25
C ARG A 153 -14.94 -1.53 28.79
N PHE A 154 -15.00 -1.99 27.54
CA PHE A 154 -16.19 -2.63 26.95
C PHE A 154 -16.02 -4.13 26.68
N ASN A 155 -14.80 -4.66 26.82
CA ASN A 155 -14.46 -6.07 26.57
C ASN A 155 -14.96 -6.58 25.20
N ASP A 156 -14.84 -5.73 24.17
CA ASP A 156 -15.31 -6.03 22.82
C ASP A 156 -14.61 -5.16 21.77
N VAL A 157 -14.87 -5.50 20.51
CA VAL A 157 -14.35 -4.87 19.31
C VAL A 157 -15.27 -3.72 18.86
N PHE A 158 -14.68 -2.62 18.43
CA PHE A 158 -15.33 -1.52 17.77
C PHE A 158 -14.92 -1.50 16.30
N HIS A 159 -15.89 -1.38 15.41
CA HIS A 159 -15.68 -1.30 13.97
C HIS A 159 -15.69 0.16 13.53
N CYS A 160 -14.66 0.56 12.80
CA CYS A 160 -14.45 1.90 12.29
C CYS A 160 -14.85 1.99 10.82
N PHE A 161 -15.56 3.05 10.44
CA PHE A 161 -16.02 3.29 9.08
C PHE A 161 -15.64 4.70 8.62
N GLU A 162 -15.39 4.86 7.33
CA GLU A 162 -14.98 6.13 6.74
C GLU A 162 -15.64 6.46 5.39
N SER A 163 -15.64 7.74 5.04
CA SER A 163 -15.96 8.21 3.69
C SER A 163 -15.24 9.52 3.40
N PRO A 164 -14.79 9.77 2.16
CA PRO A 164 -14.48 11.14 1.76
C PRO A 164 -15.76 11.99 1.80
N LEU A 165 -15.63 13.27 2.16
CA LEU A 165 -16.73 14.24 2.11
C LEU A 165 -16.75 15.02 0.79
N THR A 166 -15.60 15.12 0.14
CA THR A 166 -15.41 15.82 -1.14
C THR A 166 -14.61 14.96 -2.10
N GLU A 167 -14.73 15.22 -3.41
CA GLU A 167 -13.86 14.59 -4.43
C GLU A 167 -12.38 14.99 -4.27
N ASP A 168 -12.12 16.16 -3.66
CA ASP A 168 -10.77 16.64 -3.35
C ASP A 168 -10.21 16.11 -2.02
N CYS A 169 -10.92 15.20 -1.34
CA CYS A 169 -10.43 14.59 -0.12
C CYS A 169 -9.08 13.91 -0.38
N PRO A 170 -8.01 14.24 0.37
CA PRO A 170 -6.72 13.60 0.18
C PRO A 170 -6.81 12.12 0.54
N LEU A 171 -5.97 11.31 -0.12
CA LEU A 171 -5.80 9.90 0.21
C LEU A 171 -4.53 9.72 1.02
N LEU A 172 -4.62 9.02 2.15
CA LEU A 172 -3.46 8.79 3.02
C LEU A 172 -2.53 7.71 2.44
N PRO A 173 -1.22 7.74 2.78
CA PRO A 173 -0.30 6.65 2.44
C PRO A 173 -0.82 5.30 2.96
N VAL A 174 -0.72 4.27 2.12
CA VAL A 174 -1.21 2.92 2.44
C VAL A 174 -0.01 1.99 2.62
N ARG A 175 0.14 1.36 3.80
CA ARG A 175 1.11 0.27 3.97
C ARG A 175 0.70 -0.90 3.08
N MET A 176 1.65 -1.47 2.36
CA MET A 176 1.41 -2.58 1.46
C MET A 176 2.12 -3.83 1.97
N HIS A 177 1.39 -4.94 1.99
CA HIS A 177 1.87 -6.26 2.36
C HIS A 177 2.11 -7.09 1.10
N PRO A 178 3.30 -7.69 0.93
CA PRO A 178 3.65 -8.40 -0.28
C PRO A 178 2.95 -9.74 -0.42
N ALA A 179 2.69 -10.15 -1.66
CA ALA A 179 2.56 -11.56 -2.00
C ALA A 179 3.96 -12.18 -2.16
N TYR A 180 4.12 -13.47 -1.88
CA TYR A 180 5.41 -14.16 -1.99
C TYR A 180 5.41 -15.21 -3.09
N ARG A 181 6.48 -15.27 -3.88
CA ARG A 181 6.82 -16.47 -4.65
C ARG A 181 7.88 -17.27 -3.91
N HIS A 182 7.61 -18.55 -3.75
CA HIS A 182 8.41 -19.47 -2.93
C HIS A 182 8.37 -20.90 -3.47
N GLY A 183 9.00 -21.86 -2.79
CA GLY A 183 8.93 -23.26 -3.19
C GLY A 183 9.49 -23.58 -4.57
N GLU A 184 8.67 -24.21 -5.43
CA GLU A 184 9.06 -24.63 -6.79
C GLU A 184 9.09 -23.48 -7.80
N ASP A 185 8.39 -22.37 -7.52
CA ASP A 185 8.41 -21.20 -8.39
C ASP A 185 9.78 -20.49 -8.33
N THR A 186 10.41 -20.55 -7.15
CA THR A 186 11.70 -19.91 -6.87
C THR A 186 12.65 -20.89 -6.18
N PRO A 187 13.08 -21.98 -6.86
CA PRO A 187 13.98 -22.97 -6.27
C PRO A 187 15.35 -22.37 -5.91
N TRP A 188 15.66 -21.22 -6.49
CA TRP A 188 16.84 -20.41 -6.25
C TRP A 188 16.74 -19.50 -5.02
N GLY A 189 15.55 -19.36 -4.42
CA GLY A 189 15.25 -18.47 -3.30
C GLY A 189 15.98 -18.86 -2.01
N GLY A 190 15.80 -18.07 -0.96
CA GLY A 190 16.52 -18.22 0.31
C GLY A 190 15.79 -17.63 1.49
N ASP A 191 16.50 -17.42 2.60
CA ASP A 191 15.96 -16.85 3.84
C ASP A 191 16.38 -15.39 4.08
N ALA A 192 17.11 -14.77 3.13
CA ALA A 192 17.71 -13.46 3.33
C ALA A 192 16.66 -12.36 3.60
N LEU A 193 15.47 -12.42 2.99
CA LEU A 193 14.38 -11.47 3.28
C LEU A 193 13.96 -11.50 4.75
N ARG A 194 13.88 -12.70 5.35
CA ARG A 194 13.59 -12.87 6.79
C ARG A 194 14.76 -12.39 7.64
N ARG A 195 16.00 -12.78 7.29
CA ARG A 195 17.20 -12.44 8.06
C ARG A 195 17.51 -10.93 8.06
N LEU A 196 17.32 -10.26 6.93
CA LEU A 196 17.68 -8.85 6.76
C LEU A 196 16.55 -7.90 7.15
N TYR A 197 15.29 -8.28 6.88
CA TYR A 197 14.14 -7.38 7.02
C TYR A 197 13.02 -7.93 7.90
N GLY A 198 13.21 -9.10 8.53
CA GLY A 198 12.17 -9.69 9.38
C GLY A 198 10.91 -10.14 8.63
N LYS A 199 10.95 -10.23 7.28
CA LYS A 199 9.77 -10.56 6.49
C LYS A 199 9.23 -11.95 6.83
N PRO A 200 7.90 -12.11 6.94
CA PRO A 200 7.25 -13.39 7.24
C PRO A 200 7.22 -14.30 5.99
N ILE A 201 8.40 -14.73 5.54
CA ILE A 201 8.52 -15.57 4.36
C ILE A 201 7.89 -16.95 4.60
N PRO A 202 7.18 -17.53 3.61
CA PRO A 202 6.54 -18.84 3.76
C PRO A 202 7.53 -20.00 3.99
N ASP A 203 8.68 -19.99 3.29
CA ASP A 203 9.71 -21.02 3.40
C ASP A 203 11.11 -20.52 2.99
N ASP A 204 12.15 -21.34 3.18
CA ASP A 204 13.54 -21.01 2.85
C ASP A 204 13.86 -21.15 1.34
N ARG A 205 12.84 -21.30 0.50
CA ARG A 205 12.91 -21.13 -0.96
C ARG A 205 12.10 -19.91 -1.39
N THR A 206 11.81 -18.97 -0.51
CA THR A 206 11.19 -17.69 -0.89
C THR A 206 12.18 -16.84 -1.68
N GLY A 207 11.90 -16.63 -2.96
CA GLY A 207 12.76 -15.86 -3.85
C GLY A 207 12.30 -14.42 -4.08
N GLU A 208 10.99 -14.17 -4.06
CA GLU A 208 10.40 -12.86 -4.38
C GLU A 208 9.35 -12.48 -3.33
N ALA A 209 9.42 -11.25 -2.84
CA ALA A 209 8.33 -10.54 -2.18
C ALA A 209 7.83 -9.45 -3.15
N LEU A 210 6.60 -9.58 -3.62
CA LEU A 210 5.96 -8.64 -4.53
C LEU A 210 5.28 -7.53 -3.72
N GLU A 211 6.08 -6.54 -3.32
CA GLU A 211 5.71 -5.44 -2.42
C GLU A 211 4.53 -4.61 -2.93
N ILE A 212 4.50 -4.32 -4.25
CA ILE A 212 3.43 -3.58 -4.90
C ILE A 212 3.11 -4.30 -6.21
N SER A 213 2.00 -5.00 -6.26
CA SER A 213 1.66 -5.88 -7.36
C SER A 213 0.17 -5.94 -7.65
N CYS A 214 -0.16 -5.87 -8.93
CA CYS A 214 -1.48 -6.19 -9.49
C CYS A 214 -1.46 -7.49 -10.31
N ILE A 215 -0.40 -8.31 -10.20
CA ILE A 215 -0.30 -9.58 -10.93
C ILE A 215 -1.35 -10.54 -10.36
N PRO A 216 -2.23 -11.12 -11.20
CA PRO A 216 -3.28 -12.03 -10.74
C PRO A 216 -2.75 -13.19 -9.90
N GLY A 217 -3.31 -13.37 -8.70
CA GLY A 217 -2.90 -14.39 -7.72
C GLY A 217 -1.63 -14.05 -6.93
N LEU A 218 -1.03 -12.89 -7.19
CA LEU A 218 0.15 -12.36 -6.51
C LEU A 218 -0.02 -10.87 -6.22
N GLU A 219 -1.25 -10.45 -5.91
CA GLU A 219 -1.59 -9.08 -5.55
C GLU A 219 -1.06 -8.75 -4.15
N SER A 220 -0.45 -7.57 -4.00
CA SER A 220 -0.16 -6.99 -2.67
C SER A 220 -1.44 -6.47 -2.03
N THR A 221 -1.53 -6.48 -0.70
CA THR A 221 -2.73 -6.03 0.03
C THR A 221 -2.45 -4.89 1.01
N ASP A 222 -3.48 -4.13 1.39
CA ASP A 222 -3.39 -3.19 2.52
C ASP A 222 -3.40 -3.92 3.89
N ASP A 223 -3.36 -3.15 4.98
CA ASP A 223 -3.45 -3.67 6.37
C ASP A 223 -4.75 -4.44 6.66
N MET A 224 -5.80 -4.24 5.84
CA MET A 224 -7.09 -4.94 5.94
C MET A 224 -7.19 -6.15 4.99
N GLY A 225 -6.12 -6.49 4.26
CA GLY A 225 -6.11 -7.57 3.30
C GLY A 225 -6.81 -7.25 1.97
N GLU A 226 -7.13 -5.98 1.72
CA GLU A 226 -7.72 -5.55 0.45
C GLU A 226 -6.66 -5.50 -0.66
N PRO A 227 -6.85 -6.22 -1.78
CA PRO A 227 -5.85 -6.29 -2.84
C PRO A 227 -5.74 -4.96 -3.60
N LEU A 228 -4.52 -4.62 -4.04
CA LEU A 228 -4.21 -3.37 -4.74
C LEU A 228 -5.16 -3.06 -5.92
N PRO A 229 -5.55 -4.01 -6.79
CA PRO A 229 -6.56 -3.76 -7.82
C PRO A 229 -7.90 -3.21 -7.28
N ALA A 230 -8.35 -3.65 -6.10
CA ALA A 230 -9.56 -3.14 -5.47
C ALA A 230 -9.37 -1.71 -4.92
N LEU A 231 -8.19 -1.40 -4.35
CA LEU A 231 -7.81 -0.04 -3.95
C LEU A 231 -7.86 0.91 -5.14
N ILE A 232 -7.30 0.50 -6.29
CA ILE A 232 -7.31 1.24 -7.56
C ILE A 232 -8.74 1.40 -8.07
N ALA A 233 -9.55 0.34 -8.07
CA ALA A 233 -10.92 0.40 -8.55
C ALA A 233 -11.79 1.37 -7.74
N ARG A 234 -11.60 1.43 -6.41
CA ARG A 234 -12.31 2.37 -5.54
C ARG A 234 -11.86 3.82 -5.75
N SER A 235 -10.55 4.04 -5.87
CA SER A 235 -9.96 5.36 -5.69
C SER A 235 -9.52 6.01 -7.01
N GLY A 236 -9.41 5.24 -8.08
CA GLY A 236 -9.12 5.69 -9.44
C GLY A 236 -7.91 6.64 -9.52
N ALA A 237 -8.09 7.75 -10.25
CA ALA A 237 -7.07 8.76 -10.44
C ALA A 237 -6.61 9.45 -9.14
N ALA A 238 -7.42 9.45 -8.07
CA ALA A 238 -6.96 9.98 -6.78
C ALA A 238 -5.81 9.15 -6.21
N LEU A 239 -5.82 7.83 -6.46
CA LEU A 239 -4.74 6.94 -6.07
C LEU A 239 -3.59 6.98 -7.07
N THR A 240 -3.87 6.74 -8.36
CA THR A 240 -2.83 6.47 -9.35
C THR A 240 -2.35 7.71 -10.13
N GLY A 241 -3.09 8.81 -10.09
CA GLY A 241 -2.99 9.83 -11.13
C GLY A 241 -3.68 9.39 -12.42
N GLU A 242 -3.78 10.30 -13.38
CA GLU A 242 -4.44 10.06 -14.66
C GLU A 242 -3.63 9.13 -15.57
N GLY A 243 -4.28 8.16 -16.23
CA GLY A 243 -3.66 7.29 -17.24
C GLY A 243 -2.91 6.07 -16.71
N HIS A 244 -3.00 5.77 -15.41
CA HIS A 244 -2.27 4.67 -14.76
C HIS A 244 -3.19 3.61 -14.11
N GLN A 245 -4.50 3.66 -14.37
CA GLN A 245 -5.47 2.80 -13.69
C GLN A 245 -5.53 1.38 -14.27
N SER A 246 -5.39 1.22 -15.60
CA SER A 246 -5.55 -0.08 -16.25
C SER A 246 -4.76 -0.17 -17.57
N PRO A 247 -3.72 -1.02 -17.66
CA PRO A 247 -3.13 -1.76 -16.54
C PRO A 247 -2.41 -0.82 -15.56
N PHE A 248 -2.31 -1.23 -14.29
CA PHE A 248 -1.39 -0.58 -13.36
C PHE A 248 0.05 -0.75 -13.86
N PRO A 249 0.85 0.33 -14.00
CA PRO A 249 2.01 0.30 -14.90
C PRO A 249 3.26 -0.35 -14.29
N LEU A 250 3.36 -0.46 -12.97
CA LEU A 250 4.59 -0.88 -12.28
C LEU A 250 4.40 -2.12 -11.42
N LEU A 251 5.48 -2.88 -11.25
CA LEU A 251 5.62 -3.95 -10.29
C LEU A 251 6.89 -3.72 -9.47
N LEU A 252 6.74 -3.72 -8.15
CA LEU A 252 7.85 -3.58 -7.21
C LEU A 252 8.07 -4.88 -6.45
N LYS A 253 9.32 -5.32 -6.36
CA LYS A 253 9.70 -6.52 -5.60
C LYS A 253 10.96 -6.31 -4.76
N LEU A 254 11.05 -7.06 -3.66
CA LEU A 254 12.33 -7.42 -3.05
C LEU A 254 12.64 -8.87 -3.40
N LEU A 255 13.84 -9.14 -3.89
CA LEU A 255 14.30 -10.47 -4.28
C LEU A 255 15.47 -10.92 -3.42
N ALA A 256 15.50 -12.20 -3.10
CA ALA A 256 16.61 -12.86 -2.41
C ALA A 256 17.05 -14.12 -3.16
N ALA A 257 18.13 -14.00 -3.94
CA ALA A 257 18.72 -15.09 -4.67
C ALA A 257 19.80 -15.78 -3.82
N ARG A 258 19.52 -16.98 -3.31
CA ARG A 258 20.55 -17.84 -2.70
C ARG A 258 21.45 -18.46 -3.77
N THR A 259 20.86 -18.84 -4.90
CA THR A 259 21.60 -19.37 -6.06
C THR A 259 21.21 -18.63 -7.33
N SER A 260 22.00 -18.78 -8.39
CA SER A 260 21.77 -18.03 -9.63
C SER A 260 20.42 -18.33 -10.28
N LEU A 261 19.74 -17.27 -10.70
CA LEU A 261 18.56 -17.36 -11.56
C LEU A 261 18.98 -17.67 -12.99
N SER A 262 18.05 -18.23 -13.76
CA SER A 262 18.26 -18.46 -15.18
C SER A 262 18.62 -17.18 -15.94
N VAL A 263 19.46 -17.30 -16.95
CA VAL A 263 19.71 -16.22 -17.89
C VAL A 263 18.48 -16.02 -18.77
N GLN A 264 18.05 -14.77 -18.84
CA GLN A 264 16.77 -14.39 -19.41
C GLN A 264 16.86 -13.09 -20.22
N VAL A 265 15.80 -12.86 -20.98
CA VAL A 265 15.55 -11.63 -21.72
C VAL A 265 14.05 -11.32 -21.67
N HIS A 266 13.72 -10.04 -21.78
CA HIS A 266 12.36 -9.54 -21.69
C HIS A 266 11.95 -8.78 -22.97
N PRO A 267 10.71 -8.94 -23.44
CA PRO A 267 10.19 -8.19 -24.59
C PRO A 267 9.92 -6.72 -24.26
N ASP A 268 9.83 -5.90 -25.31
CA ASP A 268 9.24 -4.56 -25.24
C ASP A 268 7.70 -4.63 -25.25
N ASP A 269 7.04 -3.48 -25.13
CA ASP A 269 5.56 -3.41 -25.11
C ASP A 269 4.93 -3.91 -26.41
N ALA A 270 5.54 -3.62 -27.56
CA ALA A 270 4.98 -4.01 -28.86
C ALA A 270 4.98 -5.54 -29.03
N TYR A 271 6.10 -6.20 -28.73
CA TYR A 271 6.21 -7.65 -28.81
C TYR A 271 5.35 -8.34 -27.75
N ALA A 272 5.38 -7.85 -26.50
CA ALA A 272 4.60 -8.42 -25.40
C ALA A 272 3.09 -8.30 -25.64
N LEU A 273 2.61 -7.17 -26.18
CA LEU A 273 1.20 -7.00 -26.49
C LEU A 273 0.75 -7.95 -27.61
N ALA A 274 1.58 -8.12 -28.64
CA ALA A 274 1.29 -8.97 -29.79
C ALA A 274 1.30 -10.47 -29.48
N HIS A 275 2.16 -10.92 -28.55
CA HIS A 275 2.40 -12.36 -28.30
C HIS A 275 1.88 -12.85 -26.95
N GLU A 276 1.82 -11.98 -25.94
CA GLU A 276 1.50 -12.32 -24.54
C GLU A 276 0.28 -11.56 -24.00
N HIS A 277 -0.21 -10.55 -24.74
CA HIS A 277 -1.27 -9.63 -24.31
C HIS A 277 -0.98 -8.94 -22.98
N LYS A 278 0.30 -8.62 -22.76
CA LYS A 278 0.83 -8.00 -21.53
C LYS A 278 1.70 -6.79 -21.86
N LEU A 279 2.04 -6.02 -20.83
CA LEU A 279 3.09 -5.01 -20.93
C LEU A 279 4.45 -5.69 -21.22
N GLY A 280 5.33 -4.94 -21.86
CA GLY A 280 6.75 -5.25 -21.93
C GLY A 280 7.38 -5.21 -20.55
N LYS A 281 8.68 -5.48 -20.49
CA LYS A 281 9.39 -5.53 -19.22
C LYS A 281 10.80 -4.97 -19.35
N THR A 282 10.92 -3.67 -19.11
CA THR A 282 12.16 -3.07 -18.62
C THR A 282 12.19 -3.06 -17.10
N GLU A 283 13.39 -3.13 -16.52
CA GLU A 283 13.56 -3.26 -15.09
C GLU A 283 14.83 -2.54 -14.60
N ALA A 284 14.88 -2.26 -13.31
CA ALA A 284 16.06 -1.77 -12.63
C ALA A 284 16.23 -2.46 -11.27
N TRP A 285 17.48 -2.74 -10.91
CA TRP A 285 17.87 -3.36 -9.67
C TRP A 285 18.67 -2.41 -8.80
N VAL A 286 18.36 -2.38 -7.52
CA VAL A 286 19.22 -1.79 -6.48
C VAL A 286 19.73 -2.92 -5.61
N ILE A 287 21.05 -3.10 -5.57
CA ILE A 287 21.67 -4.16 -4.78
C ILE A 287 21.61 -3.76 -3.31
N LEU A 288 20.86 -4.52 -2.52
CA LEU A 288 20.65 -4.26 -1.09
C LEU A 288 21.70 -5.00 -0.25
N ALA A 289 21.98 -6.25 -0.61
CA ALA A 289 23.03 -7.07 -0.02
C ALA A 289 23.66 -7.97 -1.09
N ALA A 290 24.96 -8.23 -0.95
CA ALA A 290 25.71 -9.12 -1.84
C ALA A 290 26.78 -9.87 -1.05
N GLU A 291 26.86 -11.18 -1.24
CA GLU A 291 27.97 -12.00 -0.73
C GLU A 291 29.29 -11.68 -1.46
N ALA A 292 30.41 -12.04 -0.83
CA ALA A 292 31.72 -11.81 -1.42
C ALA A 292 31.85 -12.56 -2.76
N GLY A 293 32.16 -11.81 -3.82
CA GLY A 293 32.28 -12.37 -5.17
C GLY A 293 30.95 -12.56 -5.89
N ALA A 294 29.82 -12.07 -5.36
CA ALA A 294 28.54 -12.12 -6.06
C ALA A 294 28.58 -11.30 -7.36
N THR A 295 27.94 -11.83 -8.40
CA THR A 295 27.95 -11.24 -9.74
C THR A 295 26.58 -11.30 -10.39
N LEU A 296 26.34 -10.41 -11.35
CA LEU A 296 25.21 -10.50 -12.28
C LEU A 296 25.67 -10.99 -13.65
N CYS A 297 24.76 -11.62 -14.38
CA CYS A 297 24.81 -11.61 -15.84
C CYS A 297 24.26 -10.26 -16.30
N TYR A 298 25.06 -9.48 -17.03
CA TYR A 298 24.70 -8.12 -17.43
C TYR A 298 25.11 -7.86 -18.89
N GLY A 299 24.32 -8.42 -19.80
CA GLY A 299 24.53 -8.36 -21.24
C GLY A 299 25.33 -9.54 -21.80
N LEU A 300 25.60 -9.45 -23.10
CA LEU A 300 26.49 -10.36 -23.82
C LEU A 300 27.91 -9.78 -23.85
N ARG A 301 28.92 -10.66 -23.94
CA ARG A 301 30.31 -10.22 -24.14
C ARG A 301 30.46 -9.54 -25.49
N ASP A 302 31.41 -8.60 -25.55
CA ASP A 302 31.71 -7.91 -26.80
C ASP A 302 32.18 -8.91 -27.87
N GLY A 303 31.69 -8.71 -29.10
CA GLY A 303 31.98 -9.59 -30.24
C GLY A 303 31.02 -10.78 -30.41
N VAL A 304 30.09 -11.01 -29.48
CA VAL A 304 29.03 -12.02 -29.67
C VAL A 304 28.05 -11.53 -30.75
N THR A 305 27.92 -12.30 -31.83
CA THR A 305 26.99 -12.00 -32.93
C THR A 305 25.63 -12.68 -32.70
N PRO A 306 24.53 -12.14 -33.27
CA PRO A 306 23.22 -12.81 -33.24
C PRO A 306 23.27 -14.25 -33.77
N ASP A 307 23.99 -14.49 -34.87
CA ASP A 307 24.10 -15.82 -35.48
C ASP A 307 24.85 -16.81 -34.57
N ALA A 308 25.95 -16.38 -33.95
CA ALA A 308 26.71 -17.24 -33.03
C ALA A 308 25.88 -17.60 -31.79
N LEU A 309 25.13 -16.63 -31.24
CA LEU A 309 24.23 -16.85 -30.12
C LEU A 309 23.07 -17.79 -30.51
N ALA A 310 22.44 -17.56 -31.66
CA ALA A 310 21.36 -18.41 -32.18
C ALA A 310 21.83 -19.84 -32.40
N GLN A 311 23.02 -20.03 -32.99
CA GLN A 311 23.62 -21.35 -33.18
C GLN A 311 23.85 -22.04 -31.84
N ALA A 312 24.46 -21.36 -30.87
CA ALA A 312 24.76 -21.96 -29.58
C ALA A 312 23.49 -22.36 -28.82
N LEU A 313 22.48 -21.49 -28.80
CA LEU A 313 21.20 -21.76 -28.15
C LEU A 313 20.41 -22.91 -28.82
N THR A 314 20.37 -22.95 -30.15
CA THR A 314 19.61 -23.98 -30.89
C THR A 314 20.29 -25.35 -30.89
N THR A 315 21.62 -25.40 -30.82
CA THR A 315 22.39 -26.65 -30.75
C THR A 315 22.63 -27.14 -29.32
N GLY A 316 22.19 -26.38 -28.31
CA GLY A 316 22.35 -26.74 -26.90
C GLY A 316 23.79 -26.63 -26.39
N GLN A 317 24.63 -25.82 -27.03
CA GLN A 317 25.99 -25.52 -26.58
C GLN A 317 25.98 -24.70 -25.29
N ASP A 318 27.09 -24.74 -24.56
CA ASP A 318 27.29 -23.88 -23.40
C ASP A 318 27.45 -22.42 -23.83
N VAL A 319 26.51 -21.57 -23.40
CA VAL A 319 26.53 -20.13 -23.69
C VAL A 319 27.27 -19.32 -22.62
N ALA A 320 27.75 -19.93 -21.54
CA ALA A 320 28.54 -19.24 -20.51
C ALA A 320 29.68 -18.37 -21.07
N PRO A 321 30.45 -18.80 -22.10
CA PRO A 321 31.51 -17.98 -22.70
C PRO A 321 31.01 -16.72 -23.40
N MET A 322 29.71 -16.63 -23.72
CA MET A 322 29.08 -15.49 -24.40
C MET A 322 28.45 -14.49 -23.42
N ILE A 323 28.32 -14.84 -22.13
CA ILE A 323 27.68 -14.02 -21.12
C ILE A 323 28.68 -13.04 -20.47
N ALA A 324 28.30 -11.77 -20.36
CA ALA A 324 29.05 -10.77 -19.62
C ALA A 324 28.72 -10.87 -18.12
N THR A 325 29.75 -10.96 -17.29
CA THR A 325 29.63 -11.06 -15.84
C THR A 325 30.04 -9.74 -15.18
N LEU A 326 29.24 -9.26 -14.24
CA LEU A 326 29.47 -8.00 -13.56
C LEU A 326 29.49 -8.19 -12.03
N PRO A 327 30.63 -7.95 -11.35
CA PRO A 327 30.67 -7.90 -9.89
C PRO A 327 29.86 -6.72 -9.35
N VAL A 328 29.13 -6.98 -8.27
CA VAL A 328 28.25 -5.99 -7.63
C VAL A 328 28.48 -5.89 -6.13
N THR A 329 28.12 -4.74 -5.58
CA THR A 329 28.22 -4.38 -4.17
C THR A 329 26.95 -3.65 -3.72
N PRO A 330 26.60 -3.67 -2.43
CA PRO A 330 25.45 -2.92 -1.92
C PRO A 330 25.48 -1.45 -2.33
N GLY A 331 24.33 -0.92 -2.75
CA GLY A 331 24.16 0.43 -3.27
C GLY A 331 24.44 0.58 -4.77
N ASP A 332 24.90 -0.45 -5.47
CA ASP A 332 24.90 -0.46 -6.94
C ASP A 332 23.47 -0.42 -7.48
N VAL A 333 23.27 0.38 -8.54
CA VAL A 333 21.98 0.55 -9.22
C VAL A 333 22.18 0.22 -10.69
N LEU A 334 21.40 -0.71 -11.22
CA LEU A 334 21.53 -1.23 -12.57
C LEU A 334 20.20 -1.16 -13.30
N TYR A 335 20.19 -0.60 -14.50
CA TYR A 335 19.04 -0.58 -15.39
C TYR A 335 19.22 -1.58 -16.53
N MET A 336 18.17 -2.33 -16.84
CA MET A 336 18.11 -3.30 -17.92
C MET A 336 16.95 -2.93 -18.86
N PRO A 337 17.25 -2.34 -20.04
CA PRO A 337 16.23 -2.15 -21.07
C PRO A 337 15.70 -3.49 -21.57
N SER A 338 14.42 -3.54 -21.98
CA SER A 338 13.85 -4.71 -22.66
C SER A 338 14.71 -5.11 -23.87
N GLY A 339 14.93 -6.41 -24.05
CA GLY A 339 15.81 -6.99 -25.07
C GLY A 339 17.27 -7.19 -24.63
N MET A 340 17.66 -6.69 -23.45
CA MET A 340 18.99 -6.95 -22.89
C MET A 340 19.01 -8.31 -22.17
N VAL A 341 20.03 -9.13 -22.43
CA VAL A 341 20.27 -10.40 -21.71
C VAL A 341 20.77 -10.12 -20.30
N HIS A 342 20.16 -10.71 -19.27
CA HIS A 342 20.57 -10.51 -17.88
C HIS A 342 20.19 -11.70 -16.99
N ALA A 343 20.78 -11.76 -15.78
CA ALA A 343 20.39 -12.69 -14.72
C ALA A 343 20.93 -12.25 -13.36
N ILE A 344 20.20 -12.57 -12.31
CA ILE A 344 20.64 -12.39 -10.93
C ILE A 344 21.50 -13.60 -10.53
N GLY A 345 22.73 -13.35 -10.08
CA GLY A 345 23.58 -14.40 -9.51
C GLY A 345 23.21 -14.75 -8.07
N GLY A 346 23.73 -15.87 -7.59
CA GLY A 346 23.55 -16.29 -6.19
C GLY A 346 24.22 -15.35 -5.19
N GLY A 347 23.70 -15.34 -3.96
CA GLY A 347 24.18 -14.52 -2.85
C GLY A 347 23.76 -13.05 -2.93
N ILE A 348 22.71 -12.71 -3.68
CA ILE A 348 22.26 -11.33 -3.91
C ILE A 348 20.86 -11.11 -3.33
N THR A 349 20.69 -10.05 -2.56
CA THR A 349 19.38 -9.49 -2.21
C THR A 349 19.24 -8.12 -2.86
N LEU A 350 18.13 -7.88 -3.55
CA LEU A 350 17.94 -6.65 -4.31
C LEU A 350 16.50 -6.14 -4.29
N TYR A 351 16.34 -4.85 -4.55
CA TYR A 351 15.09 -4.19 -4.89
C TYR A 351 14.96 -4.19 -6.42
N GLU A 352 13.81 -4.60 -6.95
CA GLU A 352 13.51 -4.62 -8.39
C GLU A 352 12.28 -3.76 -8.67
N ILE A 353 12.46 -2.69 -9.42
CA ILE A 353 11.35 -1.92 -10.01
C ILE A 353 11.29 -2.23 -11.50
N GLN A 354 10.09 -2.52 -11.99
CA GLN A 354 9.87 -2.90 -13.38
C GLN A 354 8.50 -2.45 -13.86
N GLN A 355 8.28 -2.51 -15.18
CA GLN A 355 6.92 -2.50 -15.71
C GLN A 355 6.12 -3.68 -15.12
N SER A 356 4.80 -3.52 -14.98
CA SER A 356 3.91 -4.55 -14.41
C SER A 356 3.71 -5.71 -15.37
N SER A 357 4.72 -6.57 -15.46
CA SER A 357 4.79 -7.71 -16.38
C SER A 357 5.58 -8.86 -15.76
N ASP A 358 5.08 -10.07 -15.90
CA ASP A 358 5.73 -11.32 -15.51
C ASP A 358 6.34 -12.06 -16.71
N VAL A 359 6.35 -11.46 -17.90
CA VAL A 359 6.85 -12.07 -19.13
C VAL A 359 8.37 -12.25 -19.07
N THR A 360 8.81 -13.50 -19.11
CA THR A 360 10.22 -13.87 -19.00
C THR A 360 10.58 -14.96 -20.01
N TYR A 361 11.46 -14.63 -20.95
CA TYR A 361 12.02 -15.61 -21.87
C TYR A 361 13.35 -16.11 -21.36
N ARG A 362 13.32 -17.33 -20.83
CA ARG A 362 14.51 -18.05 -20.39
C ARG A 362 15.31 -18.56 -21.58
N LEU A 363 16.55 -18.11 -21.74
CA LEU A 363 17.45 -18.60 -22.79
C LEU A 363 18.46 -19.63 -22.29
N TRP A 364 18.88 -19.58 -21.02
CA TRP A 364 19.82 -20.56 -20.47
C TRP A 364 19.69 -20.73 -18.95
N ASP A 365 19.81 -21.97 -18.47
CA ASP A 365 19.61 -22.33 -17.07
C ASP A 365 20.79 -23.10 -16.46
N TYR A 366 22.02 -22.81 -16.92
CA TYR A 366 23.26 -23.47 -16.49
C TYR A 366 23.25 -25.00 -16.68
N ASN A 367 22.44 -25.49 -17.62
CA ASN A 367 22.22 -26.94 -17.84
C ASN A 367 21.78 -27.70 -16.58
N ARG A 368 21.14 -27.02 -15.61
CA ARG A 368 20.59 -27.64 -14.41
C ARG A 368 19.50 -28.65 -14.75
N VAL A 369 19.41 -29.68 -13.91
CA VAL A 369 18.36 -30.69 -13.97
C VAL A 369 17.69 -30.82 -12.62
N ASN A 370 16.41 -31.19 -12.61
CA ASN A 370 15.69 -31.56 -11.38
C ASN A 370 16.12 -32.96 -10.88
N ASP A 371 15.54 -33.42 -9.76
CA ASP A 371 15.80 -34.75 -9.19
C ASP A 371 15.47 -35.93 -10.14
N ARG A 372 14.70 -35.66 -11.21
CA ARG A 372 14.35 -36.62 -12.27
C ARG A 372 15.31 -36.56 -13.47
N GLY A 373 16.31 -35.69 -13.45
CA GLY A 373 17.25 -35.49 -14.57
C GLY A 373 16.70 -34.62 -15.70
N GLU A 374 15.57 -33.94 -15.50
CA GLU A 374 14.91 -33.13 -16.53
C GLU A 374 15.38 -31.68 -16.48
N LYS A 375 15.66 -31.09 -17.65
CA LYS A 375 15.99 -29.65 -17.78
C LYS A 375 14.71 -28.80 -17.77
N ARG A 376 14.81 -27.57 -17.27
CA ARG A 376 13.73 -26.59 -17.38
C ARG A 376 13.48 -26.21 -18.85
N PRO A 377 12.22 -25.97 -19.25
CA PRO A 377 11.91 -25.42 -20.56
C PRO A 377 12.60 -24.07 -20.81
N LEU A 378 13.12 -23.91 -22.03
CA LEU A 378 13.72 -22.69 -22.55
C LEU A 378 12.83 -22.08 -23.65
N HIS A 379 12.88 -20.77 -23.80
CA HIS A 379 12.08 -19.99 -24.76
C HIS A 379 12.99 -19.47 -25.88
N ILE A 380 13.72 -20.37 -26.54
CA ILE A 380 14.82 -20.00 -27.45
C ILE A 380 14.34 -19.09 -28.58
N ARG A 381 13.23 -19.42 -29.23
CA ARG A 381 12.68 -18.63 -30.33
C ARG A 381 12.30 -17.22 -29.86
N GLN A 382 11.47 -17.12 -28.82
CA GLN A 382 11.06 -15.83 -28.27
C GLN A 382 12.24 -15.01 -27.78
N SER A 383 13.25 -15.66 -27.18
CA SER A 383 14.47 -14.99 -26.74
C SER A 383 15.20 -14.37 -27.93
N LEU A 384 15.39 -15.12 -29.02
CA LEU A 384 16.07 -14.61 -30.22
C LEU A 384 15.28 -13.51 -30.92
N ASP A 385 13.95 -13.55 -30.86
CA ASP A 385 13.09 -12.51 -31.46
C ASP A 385 13.26 -11.15 -30.77
N VAL A 386 13.59 -11.13 -29.46
CA VAL A 386 13.64 -9.89 -28.66
C VAL A 386 15.04 -9.45 -28.24
N ILE A 387 16.05 -10.33 -28.32
CA ILE A 387 17.41 -9.98 -27.96
C ILE A 387 17.96 -8.92 -28.91
N ASN A 388 18.48 -7.85 -28.32
CA ASN A 388 19.29 -6.87 -29.04
C ASN A 388 20.70 -6.83 -28.45
N PRO A 389 21.70 -7.47 -29.10
CA PRO A 389 23.07 -7.53 -28.58
C PRO A 389 23.77 -6.17 -28.44
N ALA A 390 23.25 -5.14 -29.12
CA ALA A 390 23.79 -3.78 -29.03
C ALA A 390 23.33 -3.03 -27.78
N LEU A 391 22.28 -3.49 -27.09
CA LEU A 391 21.81 -2.85 -25.88
C LEU A 391 22.85 -2.97 -24.76
N LYS A 392 23.14 -1.83 -24.15
CA LYS A 392 23.94 -1.72 -22.93
C LYS A 392 23.04 -1.09 -21.87
N GLY A 393 23.05 -1.66 -20.68
CA GLY A 393 22.33 -1.08 -19.55
C GLY A 393 23.07 0.13 -18.97
N LEU A 394 22.46 0.74 -17.96
CA LEU A 394 23.05 1.85 -17.21
C LEU A 394 23.42 1.36 -15.80
N ARG A 395 24.65 1.66 -15.36
CA ARG A 395 25.09 1.44 -13.98
C ARG A 395 25.36 2.77 -13.30
N THR A 396 24.80 2.95 -12.11
CA THR A 396 25.05 4.06 -11.21
C THR A 396 25.07 3.54 -9.77
N ARG A 397 25.01 4.42 -8.77
CA ARG A 397 24.90 4.05 -7.36
C ARG A 397 23.92 4.95 -6.63
N LEU A 398 23.45 4.46 -5.49
CA LEU A 398 22.76 5.29 -4.51
C LEU A 398 23.69 6.39 -3.97
N PRO A 399 23.15 7.57 -3.60
CA PRO A 399 23.89 8.58 -2.87
C PRO A 399 24.36 8.06 -1.51
N ALA A 400 25.35 8.76 -0.95
CA ALA A 400 25.77 8.52 0.43
C ALA A 400 24.65 8.93 1.39
N ALA A 401 24.52 8.23 2.52
CA ALA A 401 23.40 8.43 3.44
C ALA A 401 23.40 9.81 4.14
N ASP A 402 24.55 10.48 4.18
CA ASP A 402 24.73 11.84 4.72
C ASP A 402 24.38 12.94 3.70
N ASP A 403 24.12 12.59 2.44
CA ASP A 403 23.68 13.52 1.40
C ASP A 403 22.15 13.71 1.47
N SER A 404 21.69 14.48 2.46
CA SER A 404 20.27 14.68 2.75
C SER A 404 19.48 15.20 1.54
N GLY A 405 18.26 14.70 1.35
CA GLY A 405 17.38 15.12 0.26
C GLY A 405 16.95 13.97 -0.65
N GLU A 406 16.16 14.30 -1.66
CA GLU A 406 15.73 13.35 -2.69
C GLU A 406 16.64 13.45 -3.92
N HIS A 407 17.25 12.32 -4.30
CA HIS A 407 18.17 12.23 -5.42
C HIS A 407 17.60 11.31 -6.49
N THR A 408 17.33 11.83 -7.69
CA THR A 408 16.95 10.98 -8.83
C THR A 408 18.15 10.14 -9.26
N VAL A 409 17.99 8.82 -9.22
CA VAL A 409 19.04 7.85 -9.52
C VAL A 409 18.86 7.27 -10.93
N LEU A 410 17.62 7.10 -11.36
CA LEU A 410 17.25 6.71 -12.72
C LEU A 410 16.01 7.49 -13.17
N ASP A 411 16.01 7.93 -14.43
CA ASP A 411 14.84 8.51 -15.10
C ASP A 411 14.75 7.91 -16.51
N VAL A 412 13.89 6.92 -16.68
CA VAL A 412 13.75 6.13 -17.91
C VAL A 412 12.30 6.16 -18.39
N PRO A 413 11.99 5.79 -19.65
CA PRO A 413 10.65 5.96 -20.21
C PRO A 413 9.51 5.34 -19.39
N ALA A 414 9.74 4.21 -18.70
CA ALA A 414 8.71 3.53 -17.93
C ALA A 414 8.54 4.06 -16.49
N PHE A 415 9.62 4.51 -15.86
CA PHE A 415 9.61 4.91 -14.45
C PHE A 415 10.78 5.84 -14.09
N ARG A 416 10.59 6.57 -13.01
CA ARG A 416 11.65 7.27 -12.28
C ARG A 416 11.93 6.55 -10.97
N LEU A 417 13.20 6.45 -10.61
CA LEU A 417 13.67 5.95 -9.30
C LEU A 417 14.51 7.01 -8.62
N SER A 418 14.10 7.41 -7.43
CA SER A 418 14.83 8.31 -6.53
C SER A 418 15.27 7.57 -5.26
N CYS A 419 16.34 8.06 -4.64
CA CYS A 419 16.73 7.71 -3.28
C CYS A 419 16.54 8.93 -2.39
N LEU A 420 15.74 8.76 -1.33
CA LEU A 420 15.55 9.76 -0.29
C LEU A 420 16.52 9.48 0.85
N CYS A 421 17.41 10.42 1.16
CA CYS A 421 18.25 10.37 2.36
C CYS A 421 17.66 11.30 3.43
N VAL A 422 17.34 10.75 4.59
CA VAL A 422 16.66 11.43 5.68
C VAL A 422 17.61 11.56 6.87
N ALA A 423 17.71 12.78 7.41
CA ALA A 423 18.41 13.07 8.65
C ALA A 423 17.54 14.04 9.49
N GLY A 424 16.80 13.49 10.45
CA GLY A 424 15.77 14.21 11.20
C GLY A 424 14.44 14.20 10.45
N GLY A 425 14.28 15.08 9.47
CA GLY A 425 13.05 15.20 8.70
C GLY A 425 13.28 15.74 7.28
N GLN A 426 12.62 15.14 6.30
CA GLN A 426 12.73 15.51 4.89
C GLN A 426 11.33 15.58 4.27
N ALA A 427 10.94 16.76 3.78
CA ALA A 427 9.69 16.93 3.06
C ALA A 427 9.73 16.18 1.72
N LEU A 428 8.65 15.50 1.38
CA LEU A 428 8.45 14.88 0.07
C LEU A 428 7.77 15.91 -0.85
N GLY A 429 8.29 16.10 -2.06
CA GLY A 429 7.64 16.99 -3.03
C GLY A 429 6.25 16.48 -3.42
N GLU A 430 5.34 17.35 -3.86
CA GLU A 430 4.04 16.87 -4.36
C GLU A 430 4.20 16.13 -5.71
N ASN A 431 3.38 15.10 -5.95
CA ASN A 431 3.23 14.46 -7.25
C ASN A 431 1.76 14.20 -7.53
N ARG A 432 1.06 15.19 -8.09
CA ARG A 432 -0.36 15.07 -8.43
C ARG A 432 -0.62 14.26 -9.70
N SER A 433 0.40 14.13 -10.56
CA SER A 433 0.30 13.44 -11.84
C SER A 433 0.44 11.92 -11.74
N SER A 434 1.06 11.40 -10.67
CA SER A 434 1.31 9.97 -10.52
C SER A 434 1.43 9.58 -9.05
N PHE A 435 1.33 8.28 -8.76
CA PHE A 435 1.59 7.71 -7.44
C PHE A 435 3.09 7.58 -7.17
N ARG A 436 3.44 7.26 -5.92
CA ARG A 436 4.81 6.86 -5.54
C ARG A 436 4.80 5.54 -4.78
N LEU A 437 5.73 4.67 -5.11
CA LEU A 437 6.06 3.45 -4.37
C LEU A 437 7.22 3.79 -3.45
N PHE A 438 6.97 3.83 -2.15
CA PHE A 438 7.95 4.18 -1.13
C PHE A 438 8.41 2.91 -0.42
N THR A 439 9.70 2.59 -0.43
CA THR A 439 10.27 1.47 0.34
C THR A 439 11.33 2.00 1.28
N ALA A 440 11.12 1.78 2.57
CA ALA A 440 12.06 2.13 3.62
C ALA A 440 13.27 1.19 3.56
N LEU A 441 14.50 1.72 3.43
CA LEU A 441 15.73 0.92 3.56
C LEU A 441 16.24 0.88 5.00
N ASP A 442 15.88 1.90 5.77
CA ASP A 442 16.05 2.04 7.21
C ASP A 442 14.69 2.37 7.83
N ALA A 443 14.52 2.22 9.15
CA ALA A 443 13.26 2.56 9.80
C ALA A 443 12.95 4.07 9.65
N LEU A 444 11.78 4.39 9.11
CA LEU A 444 11.33 5.75 8.82
C LEU A 444 9.85 5.92 9.14
N THR A 445 9.44 7.16 9.40
CA THR A 445 8.02 7.51 9.64
C THR A 445 7.57 8.51 8.59
N LEU A 446 6.53 8.19 7.83
CA LEU A 446 5.83 9.16 6.99
C LEU A 446 4.81 9.92 7.84
N ARG A 447 4.96 11.23 7.98
CA ARG A 447 4.04 12.11 8.72
C ARG A 447 3.23 13.00 7.80
N TRP A 448 1.98 13.22 8.19
CA TRP A 448 1.11 14.30 7.71
C TRP A 448 0.51 15.02 8.93
N GLN A 449 -0.36 16.00 8.69
CA GLN A 449 -0.88 16.92 9.72
C GLN A 449 -1.29 16.23 11.03
N ASP A 450 -2.26 15.30 10.97
CA ASP A 450 -2.84 14.65 12.15
C ASP A 450 -2.62 13.13 12.14
N GLY A 451 -1.53 12.65 11.53
CA GLY A 451 -1.25 11.21 11.49
C GLY A 451 0.13 10.84 10.99
N GLN A 452 0.44 9.55 11.12
CA GLN A 452 1.72 8.98 10.76
C GLN A 452 1.59 7.54 10.27
N LEU A 453 2.56 7.12 9.47
CA LEU A 453 2.77 5.74 9.06
C LEU A 453 4.22 5.36 9.33
N GLU A 454 4.44 4.48 10.30
CA GLU A 454 5.75 3.93 10.60
C GLU A 454 6.06 2.76 9.66
N LEU A 455 7.28 2.76 9.12
CA LEU A 455 7.78 1.73 8.22
C LEU A 455 9.12 1.23 8.73
N ALA A 456 9.21 -0.08 8.99
CA ALA A 456 10.47 -0.74 9.24
C ALA A 456 11.30 -0.89 7.95
N ALA A 457 12.59 -1.17 8.10
CA ALA A 457 13.44 -1.47 6.95
C ALA A 457 12.88 -2.66 6.14
N GLY A 458 12.74 -2.47 4.84
CA GLY A 458 12.16 -3.45 3.91
C GLY A 458 10.64 -3.38 3.79
N GLU A 459 9.95 -2.51 4.52
CA GLU A 459 8.52 -2.27 4.33
C GLU A 459 8.25 -1.23 3.23
N SER A 460 7.11 -1.41 2.56
CA SER A 460 6.70 -0.58 1.44
C SER A 460 5.34 0.07 1.70
N ALA A 461 5.16 1.28 1.19
CA ALA A 461 3.90 2.00 1.18
C ALA A 461 3.60 2.54 -0.22
N LEU A 462 2.32 2.52 -0.58
CA LEU A 462 1.80 3.23 -1.74
C LEU A 462 1.41 4.64 -1.29
N ILE A 463 2.08 5.65 -1.84
CA ILE A 463 1.72 7.05 -1.66
C ILE A 463 0.81 7.47 -2.83
N PRO A 464 -0.47 7.81 -2.56
CA PRO A 464 -1.42 8.23 -3.60
C PRO A 464 -1.01 9.51 -4.33
N ALA A 465 -1.45 9.67 -5.58
CA ALA A 465 -1.30 10.93 -6.31
C ALA A 465 -1.97 12.12 -5.59
N ARG A 466 -3.09 11.87 -4.89
CA ARG A 466 -3.76 12.83 -4.01
C ARG A 466 -3.34 12.73 -2.54
N ALA A 467 -2.08 12.38 -2.26
CA ALA A 467 -1.55 12.41 -0.91
C ALA A 467 -1.55 13.82 -0.29
N PRO A 468 -1.73 13.97 1.04
CA PRO A 468 -1.47 15.24 1.71
C PRO A 468 0.02 15.62 1.61
N ALA A 469 0.39 16.80 2.12
CA ALA A 469 1.81 17.10 2.31
C ALA A 469 2.42 16.08 3.29
N LEU A 470 3.56 15.50 2.91
CA LEU A 470 4.24 14.44 3.65
C LEU A 470 5.66 14.83 4.02
N THR A 471 6.08 14.43 5.22
CA THR A 471 7.47 14.48 5.67
C THR A 471 7.91 13.07 6.05
N ALA A 472 9.05 12.60 5.55
CA ALA A 472 9.70 11.41 6.09
C ALA A 472 10.60 11.83 7.24
N GLU A 473 10.44 11.21 8.40
CA GLU A 473 11.23 11.45 9.60
C GLU A 473 12.05 10.21 9.98
N GLY A 474 13.20 10.45 10.61
CA GLY A 474 14.14 9.42 11.05
C GLY A 474 15.57 9.68 10.55
N ALA A 475 16.36 8.62 10.46
CA ALA A 475 17.72 8.66 9.95
C ALA A 475 17.99 7.44 9.06
N GLY A 476 18.34 7.67 7.79
CA GLY A 476 18.61 6.59 6.84
C GLY A 476 18.06 6.88 5.45
N ARG A 477 17.72 5.83 4.70
CA ARG A 477 17.32 5.95 3.30
C ARG A 477 15.97 5.31 3.00
N ALA A 478 15.33 5.81 1.94
CA ALA A 478 14.22 5.15 1.26
C ALA A 478 14.43 5.18 -0.26
N LEU A 479 13.79 4.23 -0.95
CA LEU A 479 13.65 4.26 -2.41
C LEU A 479 12.25 4.72 -2.76
N ILE A 480 12.15 5.57 -3.78
CA ILE A 480 10.90 6.12 -4.28
C ILE A 480 10.83 5.85 -5.79
N ALA A 481 9.88 5.03 -6.23
CA ALA A 481 9.59 4.83 -7.64
C ALA A 481 8.27 5.48 -8.05
N SER A 482 8.19 6.03 -9.26
CA SER A 482 6.95 6.55 -9.85
C SER A 482 6.85 6.21 -11.34
N ALA A 483 5.63 6.06 -11.84
CA ALA A 483 5.39 5.90 -13.27
C ALA A 483 5.70 7.21 -14.03
N ARG A 484 5.99 7.09 -15.33
CA ARG A 484 6.36 8.21 -16.21
C ARG A 484 5.33 8.52 -17.28
#